data_AF-A0A1V5UER3-F1
#
_entry.id   AF-A0A1V5UER3-F1
#
_cell.length_a   1.000
_cell.length_b   1.000
_cell.length_c   1.000
_cell.angle_alpha   90.00
_cell.angle_beta   90.00
_cell.angle_gamma   90.00
#
_symmetry.space_group_name_H-M   'P 1'
#
loop_
_entity.id
_entity.type
_entity.pdbx_description
1 polymer ?
#
loop_
_entity_poly.entity_id
_entity_poly.type
_entity_poly.pdbx_seq_one_letter_code
_entity_poly.pdbx_strand_id
1 'polypeptide(L)'
;MVDDTAKGHYNLLKNYLLSYGLNSRISNVADSFRLGRVLYARLTNSGNTGLKLYLPLNLDDYKDSKIPLKSAEGIKQYEDVPVFLYVRSDLSVKRALELIDDVMIKHGIARKHDMEEVDHVKELVK
;
A
#
# COMPACT_ATOMS: atom_id res chain seq x y z
N MET A 1 -8.37 17.73 12.13
CA MET A 1 -7.53 16.72 12.82
C MET A 1 -7.54 15.32 12.19
N VAL A 2 -8.38 15.02 11.17
CA VAL A 2 -8.36 13.71 10.46
C VAL A 2 -7.41 13.72 9.24
N ASP A 3 -6.95 14.89 8.82
CA ASP A 3 -6.21 15.08 7.57
C ASP A 3 -4.68 14.83 7.71
N ASP A 4 -4.05 15.25 8.80
CA ASP A 4 -2.59 15.15 8.96
C ASP A 4 -2.09 13.72 9.22
N THR A 5 -2.84 12.92 9.99
CA THR A 5 -2.46 11.52 10.26
C THR A 5 -2.56 10.65 9.02
N ALA A 6 -3.61 10.81 8.21
CA ALA A 6 -3.79 10.05 6.98
C ALA A 6 -2.71 10.40 5.94
N LYS A 7 -2.35 11.69 5.84
CA LYS A 7 -1.23 12.18 5.04
C LYS A 7 0.11 11.62 5.50
N GLY A 8 0.36 11.60 6.81
CA GLY A 8 1.57 10.99 7.39
C GLY A 8 1.67 9.49 7.08
N HIS A 9 0.57 8.75 7.23
CA HIS A 9 0.51 7.33 6.84
C HIS A 9 0.73 7.14 5.33
N TYR A 10 0.19 8.02 4.49
CA TYR A 10 0.42 7.97 3.03
C TYR A 10 1.89 8.15 2.70
N ASN A 11 2.53 9.20 3.21
CA ASN A 11 3.94 9.49 2.96
C ASN A 11 4.81 8.32 3.41
N LEU A 12 4.57 7.79 4.62
CA LEU A 12 5.33 6.65 5.13
C LEU A 12 5.20 5.42 4.23
N LEU A 13 3.97 5.03 3.85
CA LEU A 13 3.76 3.88 2.97
C LEU A 13 4.35 4.08 1.58
N LYS A 14 4.22 5.29 1.02
CA LYS A 14 4.77 5.62 -0.29
C LYS A 14 6.30 5.57 -0.27
N ASN A 15 6.94 6.23 0.68
CA ASN A 15 8.40 6.20 0.83
C ASN A 15 8.91 4.77 1.00
N TYR A 16 8.20 3.95 1.77
CA TYR A 16 8.53 2.55 1.95
C TYR A 16 8.44 1.74 0.65
N LEU A 17 7.35 1.88 -0.11
CA LEU A 17 7.19 1.22 -1.41
C LEU A 17 8.22 1.69 -2.44
N LEU A 18 8.55 2.99 -2.44
CA LEU A 18 9.60 3.55 -3.31
C LEU A 18 10.99 3.04 -2.93
N SER A 19 11.25 2.74 -1.65
CA SER A 19 12.54 2.17 -1.18
C SER A 19 12.89 0.81 -1.81
N TYR A 20 11.88 0.08 -2.30
CA TYR A 20 12.04 -1.15 -3.08
C TYR A 20 12.34 -0.91 -4.57
N GLY A 21 12.42 0.35 -4.99
CA GLY A 21 12.61 0.76 -6.38
C GLY A 21 11.36 0.59 -7.25
N LEU A 22 10.17 0.58 -6.64
CA LEU A 22 8.91 0.61 -7.38
C LEU A 22 8.67 2.01 -7.97
N ASN A 23 8.00 2.06 -9.11
CA ASN A 23 7.53 3.30 -9.70
C ASN A 23 6.08 3.58 -9.27
N SER A 24 5.85 4.78 -8.73
CA SER A 24 4.51 5.29 -8.42
C SER A 24 3.87 5.93 -9.66
N ARG A 25 2.57 5.69 -9.85
CA ARG A 25 1.72 6.38 -10.82
C ARG A 25 0.40 6.75 -10.16
N ILE A 26 0.21 8.05 -9.91
CA ILE A 26 -1.01 8.61 -9.36
C ILE A 26 -2.08 8.77 -10.45
N SER A 27 -3.32 8.55 -10.05
CA SER A 27 -4.55 8.79 -10.79
C SER A 27 -5.60 9.38 -9.85
N ASN A 28 -6.74 9.81 -10.40
CA ASN A 28 -7.85 10.38 -9.61
C ASN A 28 -8.40 9.44 -8.53
N VAL A 29 -8.16 8.13 -8.63
CA VAL A 29 -8.73 7.11 -7.73
C VAL A 29 -7.68 6.38 -6.88
N ALA A 30 -6.41 6.42 -7.27
CA ALA A 30 -5.38 5.59 -6.67
C ALA A 30 -3.96 6.05 -6.98
N ASP A 31 -3.04 5.71 -6.08
CA ASP A 31 -1.59 5.65 -6.32
C ASP A 31 -1.17 4.19 -6.51
N SER A 32 -0.41 3.91 -7.56
CA SER A 32 -0.20 2.57 -8.09
C SER A 32 1.29 2.28 -8.25
N PHE A 33 1.79 1.22 -7.62
CA PHE A 33 3.22 0.94 -7.46
C PHE A 33 3.64 -0.29 -8.26
N ARG A 34 4.54 -0.09 -9.23
CA ARG A 34 4.94 -1.13 -10.20
C ARG A 34 6.44 -1.31 -10.30
N LEU A 35 6.87 -2.53 -10.58
CA LEU A 35 8.20 -2.78 -11.13
C LEU A 35 8.01 -3.36 -12.53
N GLY A 36 8.47 -2.62 -13.55
CA GLY A 36 8.16 -2.93 -14.94
C GLY A 36 6.65 -2.92 -15.20
N ARG A 37 6.09 -4.06 -15.60
CA ARG A 37 4.66 -4.23 -15.90
C ARG A 37 3.83 -4.79 -14.74
N VAL A 38 4.47 -5.23 -13.66
CA VAL A 38 3.81 -5.94 -12.56
C VAL A 38 3.40 -4.95 -11.46
N LEU A 39 2.15 -5.04 -11.01
CA LEU A 39 1.59 -4.25 -9.91
C LEU A 39 1.84 -4.96 -8.58
N TYR A 40 2.48 -4.26 -7.63
CA TYR A 40 2.79 -4.82 -6.31
C TYR A 40 2.04 -4.16 -5.17
N ALA A 41 1.58 -2.93 -5.36
CA ALA A 41 0.72 -2.28 -4.39
C ALA A 41 -0.17 -1.22 -5.04
N ARG A 42 -1.33 -0.98 -4.44
CA ARG A 42 -2.17 0.16 -4.76
C ARG A 42 -2.69 0.81 -3.48
N LEU A 43 -2.49 2.12 -3.36
CA LEU A 43 -3.05 2.93 -2.29
C LEU A 43 -4.27 3.67 -2.81
N THR A 44 -5.38 3.60 -2.08
CA THR A 44 -6.59 4.37 -2.37
C THR A 44 -7.08 5.09 -1.12
N ASN A 45 -7.79 6.19 -1.32
CA ASN A 45 -8.46 6.86 -0.22
C ASN A 45 -9.73 6.07 0.20
N SER A 46 -9.94 5.91 1.50
CA SER A 46 -11.17 5.34 2.08
C SER A 46 -12.14 6.42 2.59
N GLY A 47 -12.22 7.55 1.89
CA GLY A 47 -12.98 8.72 2.32
C GLY A 47 -12.46 9.26 3.66
N ASN A 48 -13.36 9.51 4.62
CA ASN A 48 -12.99 10.09 5.92
C ASN A 48 -12.22 9.15 6.85
N THR A 49 -11.93 7.92 6.42
CA THR A 49 -11.46 6.84 7.32
C THR A 49 -10.06 6.36 7.02
N GLY A 50 -9.19 7.16 6.38
CA GLY A 50 -7.79 6.79 6.10
C GLY A 50 -7.61 6.09 4.76
N LEU A 51 -6.58 5.24 4.65
CA LEU A 51 -6.16 4.64 3.37
C LEU A 51 -6.60 3.18 3.27
N LYS A 52 -6.67 2.65 2.04
CA LYS A 52 -6.64 1.22 1.77
C LYS A 52 -5.34 0.89 1.04
N LEU A 53 -4.65 -0.15 1.50
CA LEU A 53 -3.52 -0.74 0.81
C LEU A 53 -3.93 -2.08 0.23
N TYR A 54 -3.87 -2.20 -1.10
CA TYR A 54 -4.14 -3.41 -1.86
C TYR A 54 -2.82 -4.07 -2.28
N LEU A 55 -2.72 -5.39 -2.16
CA LEU A 55 -1.50 -6.19 -2.37
C LEU A 55 -1.81 -7.50 -3.14
N PRO A 56 -0.82 -8.05 -3.88
CA PRO A 56 -0.92 -9.32 -4.61
C PRO A 56 -0.77 -10.53 -3.66
N LEU A 57 -1.60 -10.58 -2.62
CA LEU A 57 -1.61 -11.65 -1.63
C LEU A 57 -2.75 -12.62 -1.86
N ASN A 58 -2.64 -13.81 -1.29
CA ASN A 58 -3.75 -14.74 -1.11
C ASN A 58 -4.29 -14.58 0.31
N LEU A 59 -5.61 -14.40 0.46
CA LEU A 59 -6.22 -14.18 1.77
C LEU A 59 -6.09 -15.42 2.68
N ASP A 60 -6.12 -16.62 2.10
CA ASP A 60 -6.05 -17.88 2.85
C ASP A 60 -4.71 -18.08 3.55
N ASP A 61 -3.61 -17.52 3.01
CA ASP A 61 -2.27 -17.56 3.61
C ASP A 61 -2.25 -16.85 4.99
N TYR A 62 -3.24 -16.00 5.27
CA TYR A 62 -3.33 -15.15 6.47
C TYR A 62 -4.56 -15.46 7.34
N LYS A 63 -5.26 -16.58 7.12
CA LYS A 63 -6.49 -16.92 7.86
C LYS A 63 -6.31 -16.97 9.39
N ASP A 64 -5.12 -17.36 9.84
CA ASP A 64 -4.76 -17.47 11.26
C ASP A 64 -4.08 -16.19 11.79
N SER A 65 -3.90 -15.18 10.93
CA SER A 65 -3.31 -13.90 11.28
C SER A 65 -4.29 -13.00 12.02
N LYS A 66 -3.78 -12.18 12.95
CA LYS A 66 -4.55 -11.11 13.62
C LYS A 66 -4.68 -9.85 12.76
N ILE A 67 -4.13 -9.85 11.54
CA ILE A 67 -4.21 -8.73 10.61
C ILE A 67 -5.58 -8.76 9.92
N PRO A 68 -6.41 -7.70 10.03
CA PRO A 68 -7.76 -7.68 9.48
C PRO A 68 -7.75 -7.43 7.96
N LEU A 69 -7.28 -8.42 7.20
CA LEU A 69 -7.29 -8.42 5.74
C LEU A 69 -8.72 -8.63 5.20
N LYS A 70 -8.97 -8.12 3.99
CA LYS A 70 -10.22 -8.29 3.25
C LYS A 70 -9.95 -8.60 1.79
N SER A 71 -10.90 -9.29 1.16
CA SER A 71 -10.88 -9.58 -0.27
C SER A 71 -11.56 -8.47 -1.07
N ALA A 72 -11.00 -8.18 -2.24
CA ALA A 72 -11.54 -7.39 -3.33
C ALA A 72 -11.65 -8.24 -4.62
N GLU A 73 -11.60 -9.57 -4.49
CA GLU A 73 -11.81 -10.50 -5.61
C GLU A 73 -13.15 -10.24 -6.31
N GLY A 74 -13.17 -10.51 -7.62
CA GLY A 74 -14.32 -10.20 -8.48
C GLY A 74 -14.43 -8.73 -8.88
N ILE A 75 -13.64 -7.83 -8.30
CA ILE A 75 -13.58 -6.43 -8.72
C ILE A 75 -12.43 -6.26 -9.73
N LYS A 76 -12.77 -6.08 -11.01
CA LYS A 76 -11.81 -6.00 -12.13
C LYS A 76 -10.59 -5.12 -11.89
N GLN A 77 -10.78 -3.93 -11.31
CA GLN A 77 -9.66 -3.00 -11.08
C GLN A 77 -8.62 -3.51 -10.04
N TYR A 78 -8.96 -4.49 -9.21
CA TYR A 78 -8.11 -5.03 -8.14
C TYR A 78 -7.69 -6.49 -8.40
N GLU A 79 -7.87 -7.00 -9.62
CA GLU A 79 -7.53 -8.40 -9.93
C GLU A 79 -6.06 -8.76 -9.67
N ASP A 80 -5.13 -7.83 -9.98
CA ASP A 80 -3.70 -7.99 -9.70
C ASP A 80 -3.34 -7.84 -8.21
N VAL A 81 -4.21 -7.22 -7.42
CA VAL A 81 -3.97 -6.88 -6.01
C VAL A 81 -5.24 -7.15 -5.17
N PRO A 82 -5.70 -8.41 -5.10
CA PRO A 82 -7.04 -8.74 -4.66
C PRO A 82 -7.25 -8.65 -3.15
N VAL A 83 -6.18 -8.50 -2.36
CA VAL A 83 -6.26 -8.46 -0.90
C VAL A 83 -5.92 -7.06 -0.41
N PHE A 84 -6.66 -6.56 0.59
CA PHE A 84 -6.39 -5.25 1.16
C PHE A 84 -6.57 -5.18 2.67
N LEU A 85 -5.95 -4.17 3.27
CA LEU A 85 -6.22 -3.72 4.63
C LEU A 85 -6.53 -2.22 4.68
N TYR A 86 -7.23 -1.81 5.73
CA TYR A 86 -7.40 -0.40 6.07
C TYR A 86 -6.23 0.08 6.92
N VAL A 87 -5.67 1.23 6.54
CA VAL A 87 -4.60 1.90 7.28
C VAL A 87 -5.15 3.19 7.89
N ARG A 88 -5.37 3.15 9.20
CA ARG A 88 -6.10 4.18 9.98
C ARG A 88 -5.43 4.55 11.32
N SER A 89 -4.39 3.82 11.69
CA SER A 89 -3.68 3.94 12.95
C SER A 89 -2.26 3.40 12.83
N ASP A 90 -1.40 3.75 13.78
CA ASP A 90 0.00 3.30 13.79
C ASP A 90 0.15 1.77 13.79
N LEU A 91 -0.76 1.04 14.46
CA LEU A 91 -0.75 -0.43 14.42
C LEU A 91 -1.06 -0.96 13.02
N SER A 92 -2.04 -0.36 12.34
CA SER A 92 -2.36 -0.76 10.96
C SER A 92 -1.26 -0.39 9.96
N VAL A 93 -0.51 0.69 10.22
CA VAL A 93 0.69 1.05 9.45
C VAL A 93 1.77 -0.01 9.62
N LYS A 94 2.10 -0.39 10.86
CA LYS A 94 3.11 -1.44 11.12
C LYS A 94 2.78 -2.74 10.38
N ARG A 95 1.52 -3.17 10.46
CA ARG A 95 1.01 -4.33 9.72
C ARG A 95 1.09 -4.15 8.20
N ALA A 96 0.82 -2.95 7.69
CA ALA A 96 0.95 -2.67 6.27
C ALA A 96 2.42 -2.77 5.80
N LEU A 97 3.38 -2.29 6.59
CA LEU A 97 4.81 -2.43 6.29
C LEU A 97 5.25 -3.90 6.29
N GLU A 98 4.80 -4.69 7.28
CA GLU A 98 5.04 -6.14 7.34
C GLU A 98 4.52 -6.85 6.08
N LEU A 99 3.29 -6.55 5.64
CA LEU A 99 2.73 -7.16 4.44
C LEU A 99 3.42 -6.69 3.16
N ILE A 100 3.91 -5.45 3.10
CA ILE A 100 4.73 -4.99 1.98
C ILE A 100 6.02 -5.81 1.93
N ASP A 101 6.68 -6.03 3.07
CA ASP A 101 7.89 -6.86 3.14
C ASP A 101 7.63 -8.28 2.66
N ASP A 102 6.54 -8.92 3.12
CA ASP A 102 6.13 -10.25 2.67
C ASP A 102 5.97 -10.31 1.14
N VAL A 103 5.31 -9.32 0.54
CA VAL A 103 5.14 -9.23 -0.92
C VAL A 103 6.49 -9.10 -1.60
N MET A 104 7.36 -8.18 -1.15
CA MET A 104 8.66 -7.95 -1.79
C MET A 104 9.56 -9.18 -1.68
N ILE A 105 9.60 -9.83 -0.52
CA ILE A 105 10.34 -11.07 -0.28
C ILE A 105 9.83 -12.18 -1.19
N LYS A 106 8.51 -12.39 -1.26
CA LYS A 106 7.88 -13.41 -2.12
C LYS A 106 8.23 -13.23 -3.60
N HIS A 107 8.46 -12.00 -4.03
CA HIS A 107 8.82 -11.66 -5.41
C HIS A 107 10.32 -11.43 -5.65
N GLY A 108 11.18 -11.67 -4.65
CA GLY A 108 12.63 -11.52 -4.77
C GLY A 108 13.10 -10.08 -4.96
N ILE A 109 12.33 -9.10 -4.47
CA ILE A 109 12.63 -7.68 -4.57
C ILE A 109 13.33 -7.22 -3.29
N ALA A 110 14.62 -6.88 -3.41
CA ALA A 110 15.39 -6.29 -2.32
C ALA A 110 15.12 -4.78 -2.19
N ARG A 111 15.21 -4.24 -0.98
CA ARG A 111 15.29 -2.77 -0.79
C ARG A 111 16.52 -2.24 -1.49
N LYS A 112 16.35 -1.15 -2.24
CA LYS A 112 17.42 -0.51 -3.02
C LYS A 112 18.10 0.63 -2.27
N HIS A 113 17.36 1.29 -1.38
CA HIS A 113 17.84 2.40 -0.59
C HIS A 113 17.09 2.47 0.74
N ASP A 114 17.63 3.23 1.68
CA ASP A 114 16.91 3.59 2.90
C ASP A 114 15.71 4.48 2.57
N MET A 115 14.71 4.52 3.46
CA MET A 115 13.58 5.42 3.28
C MET A 115 14.07 6.87 3.30
N GLU A 116 13.81 7.61 2.21
CA GLU A 116 13.92 9.06 2.22
C GLU A 116 12.61 9.64 2.77
N GLU A 117 12.70 10.59 3.70
CA GLU A 117 11.52 11.25 4.27
C GLU A 117 11.05 12.37 3.34
N VAL A 118 10.34 11.96 2.27
CA VAL A 118 9.78 12.87 1.26
C VAL A 118 8.28 13.06 1.50
N ASP A 119 7.81 14.31 1.40
CA ASP A 119 6.39 14.66 1.45
C ASP A 119 5.76 14.61 0.06
N HIS A 120 4.92 13.59 -0.16
CA HIS A 120 4.25 13.32 -1.44
C HIS A 120 2.80 13.82 -1.48
N VAL A 121 2.29 14.44 -0.41
CA VAL A 121 0.88 14.85 -0.31
C VAL A 121 0.51 15.83 -1.43
N LYS A 122 1.45 16.68 -1.86
CA LYS A 122 1.24 17.68 -2.92
C LYS A 122 0.90 17.05 -4.27
N GLU A 123 1.29 15.80 -4.49
CA GLU A 123 1.02 15.06 -5.72
C GLU A 123 -0.43 14.58 -5.83
N LEU A 124 -1.17 14.60 -4.71
CA LEU A 124 -2.59 14.20 -4.64
C LEU A 124 -3.58 15.30 -5.06
N VAL A 125 -3.12 16.56 -5.21
CA VAL A 125 -3.98 17.76 -5.40
C VAL A 125 -3.90 18.32 -6.83
N LYS A 126 -3.55 17.49 -7.81
CA LYS A 126 -3.46 17.90 -9.22
C LYS A 126 -4.73 17.64 -10.01
#